data_AF-A0A6A6TGE6-F1
#
_entry.id   AF-A0A6A6TGE6-F1
#
_cell.length_a   1.000
_cell.length_b   1.000
_cell.length_c   1.000
_cell.angle_alpha   90.00
_cell.angle_beta   90.00
_cell.angle_gamma   90.00
#
_symmetry.space_group_name_H-M   'P 1'
#
loop_
_entity.id
_entity.type
_entity.pdbx_description
1 polymer ?
#
loop_
_entity_poly.entity_id
_entity_poly.type
_entity_poly.pdbx_seq_one_letter_code
_entity_poly.pdbx_strand_id
1 'polypeptide(L)'
;MSTSRRISTGEKDQMIQALRSHRVNTIFELRRIERAFAVLGSPDVTEPMTAAWSYYVNSHSLLTELRGLTKNYPFSSDCLEEAKQRVYSDPQSNRSWNFCWLVLSKIQNDQLIPYYAQYQAAQPAMWGGKTPTPEGVAQLSNAFIAEWNYALRHMLRNWDQPPTR
;
A
#
# COMPACT_ATOMS: atom_id res chain seq x y z
N MET A 1 10.69 -30.90 6.76
CA MET A 1 9.76 -30.78 7.92
C MET A 1 10.06 -29.46 8.62
N SER A 2 9.28 -28.40 8.36
CA SER A 2 9.45 -27.12 9.08
C SER A 2 8.81 -27.24 10.44
N THR A 3 9.63 -27.17 11.49
CA THR A 3 9.19 -27.02 12.88
C THR A 3 8.41 -25.72 13.01
N SER A 4 7.08 -25.84 13.13
CA SER A 4 6.22 -24.70 13.43
C SER A 4 6.55 -24.24 14.85
N ARG A 5 7.38 -23.19 14.96
CA ARG A 5 7.73 -22.56 16.23
C ARG A 5 6.45 -22.04 16.85
N ARG A 6 6.01 -22.64 17.97
CA ARG A 6 4.86 -22.13 18.73
C ARG A 6 5.22 -20.75 19.26
N ILE A 7 4.48 -19.73 18.81
CA ILE A 7 4.60 -18.37 19.32
C ILE A 7 4.11 -18.37 20.77
N SER A 8 4.97 -17.91 21.68
CA SER A 8 4.62 -17.78 23.10
C SER A 8 3.68 -16.60 23.34
N THR A 9 2.96 -16.61 24.47
CA THR A 9 2.11 -15.49 24.89
C THR A 9 2.91 -14.20 25.03
N GLY A 10 4.14 -14.27 25.57
CA GLY A 10 5.01 -13.10 25.70
C GLY A 10 5.45 -12.51 24.34
N GLU A 11 5.76 -13.36 23.35
CA GLU A 11 6.06 -12.89 21.99
C GLU A 11 4.84 -12.24 21.32
N LYS A 12 3.64 -12.82 21.53
CA LYS A 12 2.37 -12.24 21.06
C LYS A 12 2.13 -10.84 21.66
N ASP A 13 2.27 -10.70 22.97
CA ASP A 13 2.05 -9.42 23.65
C ASP A 13 3.05 -8.35 23.19
N GLN A 14 4.31 -8.72 22.98
CA GLN A 14 5.32 -7.82 22.42
C GLN A 14 4.96 -7.35 21.01
N MET A 15 4.47 -8.24 20.14
CA MET A 15 4.01 -7.85 18.81
C MET A 15 2.81 -6.89 18.88
N ILE A 16 1.83 -7.16 19.74
CA ILE A 16 0.67 -6.26 19.95
C ILE A 16 1.13 -4.88 20.41
N GLN A 17 2.05 -4.81 21.38
CA GLN A 17 2.60 -3.54 21.85
C GLN A 17 3.38 -2.80 20.77
N ALA A 18 4.13 -3.51 19.93
CA ALA A 18 4.86 -2.93 18.80
C ALA A 18 3.91 -2.31 17.74
N LEU A 19 2.79 -2.96 17.46
CA LEU A 19 1.74 -2.44 16.57
C LEU A 19 1.07 -1.18 17.16
N ARG A 20 0.67 -1.24 18.43
CA ARG A 20 -0.02 -0.12 19.13
C ARG A 20 0.87 1.10 19.33
N SER A 21 2.17 0.89 19.51
CA SER A 21 3.14 1.99 19.63
C SER A 21 3.59 2.57 18.28
N HIS A 22 3.05 2.07 17.17
CA HIS A 22 3.39 2.50 15.81
C HIS A 22 4.89 2.42 15.47
N ARG A 23 5.66 1.61 16.22
CA ARG A 23 7.09 1.36 15.95
C ARG A 23 7.30 0.54 14.69
N VAL A 24 6.27 -0.22 14.30
CA VAL A 24 6.25 -1.01 13.08
C VAL A 24 5.58 -0.19 11.98
N ASN A 25 6.39 0.32 11.06
CA ASN A 25 5.96 1.24 10.01
C ASN A 25 6.39 0.83 8.60
N THR A 26 6.84 -0.43 8.43
CA THR A 26 7.16 -0.98 7.11
C THR A 26 6.20 -2.10 6.73
N ILE A 27 5.92 -2.24 5.42
CA ILE A 27 5.07 -3.32 4.89
C ILE A 27 5.62 -4.69 5.27
N PHE A 28 6.96 -4.86 5.25
CA PHE A 28 7.61 -6.13 5.56
C PHE A 28 7.36 -6.55 7.02
N GLU A 29 7.55 -5.65 7.98
CA GLU A 29 7.36 -5.96 9.39
C GLU A 29 5.88 -6.18 9.75
N LEU A 30 4.97 -5.39 9.16
CA LEU A 30 3.53 -5.59 9.32
C LEU A 30 3.11 -6.97 8.78
N ARG A 31 3.61 -7.37 7.61
CA ARG A 31 3.35 -8.70 7.03
C ARG A 31 3.95 -9.83 7.85
N ARG A 32 5.13 -9.62 8.43
CA ARG A 32 5.77 -10.59 9.34
C ARG A 32 4.88 -10.86 10.56
N ILE A 33 4.34 -9.82 11.18
CA ILE A 33 3.44 -9.93 12.33
C ILE A 33 2.10 -10.54 11.92
N GLU A 34 1.51 -10.11 10.79
CA GLU A 34 0.26 -10.69 10.27
C GLU A 34 0.37 -12.20 10.03
N ARG A 35 1.46 -12.67 9.41
CA ARG A 35 1.69 -14.12 9.21
C ARG A 35 1.83 -14.86 10.52
N ALA A 36 2.49 -14.27 11.52
CA ALA A 36 2.61 -14.84 12.86
C ALA A 36 1.23 -14.95 13.54
N PHE A 37 0.41 -13.90 13.45
CA PHE A 37 -0.95 -13.87 13.99
C PHE A 37 -1.91 -14.86 13.31
N ALA A 38 -1.79 -15.05 12.00
CA ALA A 38 -2.57 -16.04 11.26
C ALA A 38 -2.35 -17.48 11.78
N VAL A 39 -1.13 -17.80 12.24
CA VAL A 39 -0.81 -19.11 12.85
C VAL A 39 -1.41 -19.25 14.25
N LEU A 40 -1.52 -18.15 15.01
CA LEU A 40 -2.12 -18.15 16.35
C LEU A 40 -3.64 -18.32 16.34
N GLY A 41 -4.33 -17.74 15.35
CA GLY A 41 -5.79 -17.81 15.23
C GLY A 41 -6.56 -17.14 16.39
N SER A 42 -5.89 -16.27 17.16
CA SER A 42 -6.45 -15.65 18.36
C SER A 42 -7.21 -14.37 18.00
N PRO A 43 -8.47 -14.17 18.43
CA PRO A 43 -9.30 -13.05 17.95
C PRO A 43 -8.81 -11.67 18.41
N ASP A 44 -8.14 -11.60 19.56
CA ASP A 44 -7.61 -10.36 20.16
C ASP A 44 -6.45 -9.72 19.37
N VAL A 45 -5.89 -10.40 18.37
CA VAL A 45 -4.87 -9.86 17.46
C VAL A 45 -5.46 -9.09 16.28
N THR A 46 -6.77 -9.23 16.03
CA THR A 46 -7.43 -8.66 14.85
C THR A 46 -7.49 -7.14 14.92
N GLU A 47 -7.88 -6.59 16.07
CA GLU A 47 -8.00 -5.15 16.28
C GLU A 47 -6.65 -4.44 16.17
N PRO A 48 -5.59 -4.86 16.88
CA PRO A 48 -4.28 -4.22 16.77
C PRO A 48 -3.72 -4.26 15.34
N MET A 49 -3.92 -5.37 14.63
CA MET A 49 -3.42 -5.53 13.27
C MET A 49 -4.18 -4.63 12.28
N THR A 50 -5.51 -4.54 12.41
CA THR A 50 -6.35 -3.66 11.58
C THR A 50 -5.99 -2.19 11.79
N ALA A 51 -5.80 -1.78 13.06
CA ALA A 51 -5.40 -0.42 13.42
C ALA A 51 -4.02 -0.08 12.85
N ALA A 52 -3.06 -1.02 12.93
CA ALA A 52 -1.71 -0.80 12.40
C ALA A 52 -1.69 -0.63 10.88
N TRP A 53 -2.44 -1.43 10.12
CA TRP A 53 -2.57 -1.23 8.67
C TRP A 53 -3.21 0.11 8.32
N SER A 54 -4.25 0.49 9.05
CA SER A 54 -4.91 1.79 8.88
C SER A 54 -3.92 2.94 9.13
N TYR A 55 -3.15 2.85 10.21
CA TYR A 55 -2.12 3.83 10.53
C TYR A 55 -1.03 3.89 9.44
N TYR A 56 -0.49 2.75 9.00
CA TYR A 56 0.56 2.69 7.98
C TYR A 56 0.16 3.39 6.66
N VAL A 57 -1.09 3.22 6.24
CA VAL A 57 -1.62 3.86 5.03
C VAL A 57 -1.87 5.35 5.22
N ASN A 58 -2.40 5.75 6.39
CA ASN A 58 -2.81 7.13 6.65
C ASN A 58 -1.66 8.03 7.16
N SER A 59 -0.58 7.46 7.72
CA SER A 59 0.59 8.18 8.24
C SER A 59 1.69 8.45 7.21
N HIS A 60 1.38 8.40 5.90
CA HIS A 60 2.34 8.55 4.79
C HIS A 60 3.42 7.45 4.68
N SER A 61 3.42 6.43 5.54
CA SER A 61 4.41 5.34 5.48
C SER A 61 4.32 4.59 4.15
N LEU A 62 3.11 4.23 3.72
CA LEU A 62 2.89 3.60 2.40
C LEU A 62 3.38 4.46 1.23
N LEU A 63 3.06 5.75 1.23
CA LEU A 63 3.50 6.66 0.16
C LEU A 63 5.02 6.78 0.12
N THR A 64 5.65 6.85 1.29
CA THR A 64 7.11 6.89 1.43
C THR A 64 7.75 5.65 0.82
N GLU A 65 7.24 4.46 1.13
CA GLU A 65 7.77 3.22 0.57
C GLU A 65 7.53 3.11 -0.96
N LEU A 66 6.35 3.51 -1.45
CA LEU A 66 6.09 3.58 -2.90
C LEU A 66 7.06 4.53 -3.61
N ARG A 67 7.36 5.68 -3.01
CA ARG A 67 8.37 6.64 -3.53
C ARG A 67 9.79 6.10 -3.45
N GLY A 68 10.09 5.28 -2.46
CA GLY A 68 11.36 4.54 -2.38
C GLY A 68 11.59 3.59 -3.56
N LEU A 69 10.51 3.05 -4.14
CA LEU A 69 10.51 2.19 -5.34
C LEU A 69 10.39 2.94 -6.67
N THR A 70 10.03 4.23 -6.63
CA THR A 70 9.76 5.07 -7.81
C THR A 70 10.69 6.29 -7.84
N LYS A 71 11.99 6.03 -7.87
CA LYS A 71 13.02 7.07 -7.66
C LYS A 71 13.13 8.05 -8.83
N ASN A 72 12.87 7.59 -10.05
CA ASN A 72 12.98 8.46 -11.23
C ASN A 72 11.72 9.33 -11.35
N TYR A 73 10.57 8.73 -11.08
CA TYR A 73 9.28 9.38 -11.16
C TYR A 73 8.44 9.07 -9.90
N PRO A 74 8.56 9.90 -8.85
CA PRO A 74 7.91 9.65 -7.57
C PRO A 74 6.41 9.36 -7.70
N PHE A 75 5.95 8.30 -7.01
CA PHE A 75 4.55 7.91 -6.99
C PHE A 75 3.63 9.07 -6.56
N SER A 76 2.54 9.24 -7.31
CA SER A 76 1.56 10.31 -7.10
C SER A 76 0.82 10.15 -5.77
N SER A 77 0.80 11.21 -4.96
CA SER A 77 -0.04 11.27 -3.76
C SER A 77 -1.52 11.23 -4.13
N ASP A 78 -1.92 11.92 -5.19
CA ASP A 78 -3.33 12.05 -5.59
C ASP A 78 -3.90 10.68 -6.01
N CYS A 79 -3.11 9.88 -6.73
CA CYS A 79 -3.46 8.50 -7.06
C CYS A 79 -3.72 7.64 -5.81
N LEU A 80 -2.88 7.81 -4.77
CA LEU A 80 -3.03 7.08 -3.52
C LEU A 80 -4.22 7.57 -2.70
N GLU A 81 -4.44 8.88 -2.60
CA GLU A 81 -5.57 9.46 -1.87
C GLU A 81 -6.92 9.08 -2.51
N GLU A 82 -7.03 9.13 -3.84
CA GLU A 82 -8.21 8.67 -4.57
C GLU A 82 -8.52 7.20 -4.25
N ALA A 83 -7.49 6.34 -4.25
CA ALA A 83 -7.69 4.94 -3.89
C ALA A 83 -8.20 4.76 -2.46
N LYS A 84 -7.67 5.51 -1.49
CA LYS A 84 -8.19 5.50 -0.11
C LYS A 84 -9.66 5.91 -0.05
N GLN A 85 -10.03 7.00 -0.73
CA GLN A 85 -11.42 7.48 -0.77
C GLN A 85 -12.36 6.45 -1.38
N ARG A 86 -11.94 5.77 -2.45
CA ARG A 86 -12.72 4.68 -3.06
C ARG A 86 -12.89 3.50 -2.14
N VAL A 87 -11.84 3.09 -1.42
CA VAL A 87 -11.96 2.02 -0.43
C VAL A 87 -12.94 2.41 0.68
N TYR A 88 -12.87 3.63 1.21
CA TYR A 88 -13.81 4.10 2.24
C TYR A 88 -15.25 4.20 1.75
N SER A 89 -15.45 4.49 0.47
CA SER A 89 -16.78 4.65 -0.14
C SER A 89 -17.37 3.34 -0.66
N ASP A 90 -16.57 2.27 -0.77
CA ASP A 90 -17.00 0.96 -1.26
C ASP A 90 -17.61 0.13 -0.11
N PRO A 91 -18.93 -0.17 -0.14
CA PRO A 91 -19.59 -0.97 0.89
C PRO A 91 -19.02 -2.39 1.02
N GLN A 92 -18.35 -2.90 -0.03
CA GLN A 92 -17.71 -4.23 -0.04
C GLN A 92 -16.32 -4.24 0.60
N SER A 93 -15.70 -3.08 0.85
CA SER A 93 -14.40 -2.96 1.52
C SER A 93 -14.41 -3.50 2.95
N ASN A 94 -15.59 -3.64 3.57
CA ASN A 94 -15.77 -4.28 4.88
C ASN A 94 -15.37 -5.77 4.93
N ARG A 95 -15.01 -6.38 3.79
CA ARG A 95 -14.62 -7.81 3.70
C ARG A 95 -13.15 -8.10 4.01
N SER A 96 -12.27 -7.10 3.96
CA SER A 96 -10.87 -7.26 4.35
C SER A 96 -10.52 -6.31 5.47
N TRP A 97 -9.84 -6.85 6.47
CA TRP A 97 -9.26 -6.07 7.56
C TRP A 97 -7.94 -5.40 7.16
N ASN A 98 -7.40 -5.72 5.98
CA ASN A 98 -6.13 -5.21 5.49
C ASN A 98 -6.35 -3.99 4.57
N PHE A 99 -6.45 -2.82 5.19
CA PHE A 99 -6.68 -1.56 4.48
C PHE A 99 -5.59 -1.26 3.43
N CYS A 100 -4.33 -1.62 3.70
CA CYS A 100 -3.24 -1.42 2.75
C CYS A 100 -3.45 -2.24 1.47
N TRP A 101 -3.77 -3.52 1.61
CA TRP A 101 -4.04 -4.37 0.45
C TRP A 101 -5.23 -3.85 -0.36
N LEU A 102 -6.34 -3.47 0.31
CA LEU A 102 -7.51 -2.91 -0.35
C LEU A 102 -7.17 -1.67 -1.19
N VAL A 103 -6.37 -0.75 -0.65
CA VAL A 103 -5.94 0.46 -1.35
C VAL A 103 -5.09 0.12 -2.57
N LEU A 104 -4.09 -0.75 -2.43
CA LEU A 104 -3.25 -1.17 -3.55
C LEU A 104 -4.05 -1.90 -4.63
N SER A 105 -4.95 -2.80 -4.23
CA SER A 105 -5.85 -3.49 -5.15
C SER A 105 -6.82 -2.53 -5.83
N LYS A 106 -7.29 -1.47 -5.16
CA LYS A 106 -8.12 -0.45 -5.80
C LYS A 106 -7.36 0.34 -6.86
N ILE A 107 -6.11 0.73 -6.60
CA ILE A 107 -5.24 1.37 -7.61
C ILE A 107 -5.14 0.48 -8.85
N GLN A 108 -4.93 -0.83 -8.65
CA GLN A 108 -4.79 -1.79 -9.75
C GLN A 108 -6.11 -2.00 -10.50
N ASN A 109 -7.18 -2.34 -9.80
CA ASN A 109 -8.43 -2.78 -10.40
C ASN A 109 -9.17 -1.63 -11.09
N ASP A 110 -9.10 -0.43 -10.53
CA ASP A 110 -9.76 0.75 -11.09
C ASP A 110 -8.87 1.49 -12.10
N GLN A 111 -7.69 0.94 -12.41
CA GLN A 111 -6.74 1.50 -13.38
C GLN A 111 -6.43 2.98 -13.12
N LEU A 112 -6.14 3.32 -11.86
CA LEU A 112 -5.89 4.73 -11.48
C LEU A 112 -4.55 5.25 -12.03
N ILE A 113 -3.54 4.38 -12.14
CA ILE A 113 -2.20 4.77 -12.59
C ILE A 113 -2.21 5.49 -13.95
N PRO A 114 -2.79 4.94 -15.03
CA PRO A 114 -2.84 5.62 -16.32
C PRO A 114 -3.42 7.04 -16.26
N TYR A 115 -4.53 7.21 -15.53
CA TYR A 115 -5.18 8.51 -15.39
C TYR A 115 -4.27 9.52 -14.67
N TYR A 116 -3.76 9.18 -13.49
CA TYR A 116 -2.93 10.09 -12.70
C TYR A 116 -1.55 10.32 -13.33
N ALA A 117 -1.02 9.35 -14.07
CA ALA A 117 0.20 9.51 -14.83
C ALA A 117 0.03 10.55 -15.94
N GLN A 118 -1.06 10.47 -16.70
CA GLN A 118 -1.36 11.45 -17.73
C GLN A 118 -1.63 12.83 -17.12
N TYR A 119 -2.43 12.88 -16.05
CA TYR A 119 -2.73 14.12 -15.34
C TYR A 119 -1.45 14.81 -14.85
N GLN A 120 -0.57 14.08 -14.16
CA GLN A 120 0.69 14.62 -13.66
C GLN A 120 1.63 15.01 -14.81
N ALA A 121 1.73 14.20 -15.86
CA ALA A 121 2.57 14.50 -17.02
C ALA A 121 2.09 15.73 -17.80
N ALA A 122 0.81 16.07 -17.73
CA ALA A 122 0.26 17.27 -18.36
C ALA A 122 0.51 18.56 -17.55
N GLN A 123 0.95 18.46 -16.28
CA GLN A 123 1.17 19.64 -15.45
C GLN A 123 2.37 20.45 -15.95
N PRO A 124 2.24 21.77 -16.18
CA PRO A 124 3.36 22.62 -16.60
C PRO A 124 4.59 22.56 -15.68
N ALA A 125 4.39 22.26 -14.39
CA ALA A 125 5.47 22.08 -13.41
C ALA A 125 6.47 20.99 -13.82
N MET A 126 6.01 19.93 -14.51
CA MET A 126 6.88 18.87 -15.04
C MET A 126 7.77 19.34 -16.21
N TRP A 127 7.46 20.50 -16.78
CA TRP A 127 8.09 21.05 -17.98
C TRP A 127 8.74 22.42 -17.71
N GLY A 128 9.10 22.69 -16.46
CA GLY A 128 9.70 23.96 -16.07
C GLY A 128 8.76 25.16 -16.24
N GLY A 129 7.45 24.95 -16.04
CA GLY A 129 6.40 25.97 -16.16
C GLY A 129 5.88 26.19 -17.59
N LYS A 130 6.33 25.40 -18.56
CA LYS A 130 5.89 25.52 -19.96
C LYS A 130 4.70 24.60 -20.25
N THR A 131 3.88 24.99 -21.22
CA THR A 131 2.83 24.12 -21.75
C THR A 131 3.47 22.96 -22.52
N PRO A 132 3.21 21.70 -22.14
CA PRO A 132 3.77 20.56 -22.85
C PRO A 132 3.08 20.28 -24.17
N THR A 133 3.79 19.60 -25.07
CA THR A 133 3.18 19.04 -26.27
C THR A 133 2.44 17.74 -25.95
N PRO A 134 1.41 17.38 -26.72
CA PRO A 134 0.72 16.09 -26.54
C PRO A 134 1.66 14.89 -26.56
N GLU A 135 2.66 14.91 -27.44
CA GLU A 135 3.67 13.84 -27.57
C GLU A 135 4.56 13.76 -26.33
N GLY A 136 4.97 14.91 -25.78
CA GLY A 136 5.76 14.98 -24.55
C GLY A 136 4.99 14.42 -23.36
N VAL A 137 3.72 14.82 -23.21
CA VAL A 137 2.84 14.27 -22.17
C VAL A 137 2.71 12.76 -22.30
N ALA A 138 2.50 12.25 -23.51
CA ALA A 138 2.40 10.80 -23.74
C ALA A 138 3.68 10.05 -23.35
N GLN A 139 4.84 10.56 -23.74
CA GLN A 139 6.14 9.94 -23.39
C GLN A 139 6.37 9.92 -21.88
N LEU A 140 6.17 11.05 -21.20
CA LEU A 140 6.36 11.16 -19.75
C LEU A 140 5.34 10.32 -18.98
N SER A 141 4.08 10.33 -19.42
CA SER A 141 3.02 9.47 -18.85
C SER A 141 3.39 8.00 -18.94
N ASN A 142 3.89 7.53 -20.10
CA ASN A 142 4.33 6.14 -20.24
C ASN A 142 5.47 5.78 -19.27
N ALA A 143 6.40 6.71 -19.02
CA ALA A 143 7.47 6.52 -18.06
C ALA A 143 6.96 6.41 -16.62
N PHE A 144 6.01 7.27 -16.23
CA PHE A 144 5.30 7.18 -14.95
C PHE A 144 4.57 5.84 -14.81
N ILE A 145 3.77 5.47 -15.82
CA ILE A 145 2.98 4.22 -15.83
C ILE A 145 3.90 3.02 -15.61
N ALA A 146 5.05 2.97 -16.29
CA ALA A 146 5.98 1.86 -16.16
C ALA A 146 6.52 1.72 -14.73
N GLU A 147 7.02 2.82 -14.14
CA GLU A 147 7.64 2.79 -12.81
C GLU A 147 6.60 2.61 -11.69
N TRP A 148 5.43 3.26 -11.79
CA TRP A 148 4.36 3.14 -10.80
C TRP A 148 3.75 1.75 -10.80
N ASN A 149 3.56 1.13 -11.98
CA ASN A 149 3.12 -0.27 -12.06
C ASN A 149 4.17 -1.24 -11.54
N TYR A 150 5.46 -0.94 -11.69
CA TYR A 150 6.52 -1.72 -11.05
C TYR A 150 6.38 -1.69 -9.53
N ALA A 151 6.28 -0.49 -8.94
CA ALA A 151 6.15 -0.33 -7.49
C ALA A 151 4.87 -0.96 -6.94
N LEU A 152 3.74 -0.76 -7.61
CA LEU A 152 2.47 -1.36 -7.20
C LEU A 152 2.53 -2.89 -7.18
N ARG A 153 3.05 -3.50 -8.25
CA ARG A 153 3.23 -4.96 -8.31
C ARG A 153 4.22 -5.45 -7.26
N HIS A 154 5.30 -4.71 -7.01
CA HIS A 154 6.26 -5.03 -5.97
C HIS A 154 5.61 -5.03 -4.58
N MET A 155 4.77 -4.04 -4.27
CA MET A 155 4.05 -3.99 -3.00
C MET A 155 3.01 -5.13 -2.87
N LEU A 156 2.21 -5.37 -3.91
CA LEU A 156 1.18 -6.41 -3.88
C LEU A 156 1.75 -7.83 -3.72
N ARG A 157 2.98 -8.09 -4.16
CA ARG A 157 3.68 -9.39 -3.98
C ARG A 157 3.91 -9.77 -2.52
N ASN A 158 3.73 -8.86 -1.58
CA ASN A 158 3.80 -9.18 -0.15
C ASN A 158 2.64 -10.10 0.30
N TRP A 159 1.59 -10.23 -0.50
CA TRP A 159 0.47 -11.14 -0.28
C TRP A 159 0.45 -12.22 -1.36
N ASP A 160 0.76 -13.47 -0.98
CA ASP A 160 0.68 -14.62 -1.89
C ASP A 160 -0.77 -14.95 -2.29
N GLN A 161 -1.71 -14.61 -1.40
CA GLN A 161 -3.16 -14.71 -1.58
C GLN A 161 -3.81 -13.43 -1.05
N PRO A 162 -4.93 -12.96 -1.63
CA PRO A 162 -5.72 -11.88 -1.08
C PRO A 162 -6.01 -12.11 0.42
N PRO A 163 -5.76 -11.13 1.32
CA PRO A 163 -6.15 -11.19 2.72
C PRO A 163 -7.67 -10.94 2.86
N THR A 164 -8.46 -11.77 2.18
CA THR A 164 -9.92 -11.79 2.24
C THR A 164 -10.37 -12.77 3.33
N ARG A 165 -11.47 -12.45 4.03
CA ARG A 165 -12.15 -13.40 4.92
C ARG A 165 -12.87 -14.50 4.14
#